data_AF-A0A7C5Y4F4-F1
#
_entry.id   AF-A0A7C5Y4F4-F1
#
_cell.length_a   1.000
_cell.length_b   1.000
_cell.length_c   1.000
_cell.angle_alpha   90.00
_cell.angle_beta   90.00
_cell.angle_gamma   90.00
#
_symmetry.space_group_name_H-M   'P 1'
#
loop_
_entity.id
_entity.type
_entity.pdbx_description
1 polymer ?
#
loop_
_entity_poly.entity_id
_entity_poly.type
_entity_poly.pdbx_seq_one_letter_code
_entity_poly.pdbx_strand_id
1 'polypeptide(L)'
;MISRDHLLNTLYMSMVTLTVWALWSVRENRLDVYISMFVLEYLVLKIIIRPRRLFIDVLAIGLFITFLIFVSIRIYEVLIR
;
A
#
# COMPACT_ATOMS: atom_id res chain seq x y z
N MET A 1 6.33 19.53 18.01
CA MET A 1 6.19 18.06 18.02
C MET A 1 5.38 17.65 16.81
N ILE A 2 5.94 16.88 15.88
CA ILE A 2 5.22 16.41 14.68
C ILE A 2 4.07 15.49 15.13
N SER A 3 2.85 15.74 14.66
CA SER A 3 1.71 14.85 14.92
C SER A 3 1.97 13.48 14.29
N ARG A 4 1.58 12.40 14.98
CA ARG A 4 1.73 11.03 14.48
C ARG A 4 1.09 10.83 13.11
N ASP A 5 0.02 11.57 12.80
CA ASP A 5 -0.63 11.52 11.50
C ASP A 5 0.22 12.10 10.38
N HIS A 6 0.89 13.24 10.63
CA HIS A 6 1.83 13.81 9.67
C HIS A 6 3.03 12.90 9.47
N LEU A 7 3.55 12.32 10.56
CA LEU A 7 4.66 11.37 10.50
C LEU A 7 4.31 10.13 9.66
N LEU A 8 3.10 9.58 9.82
CA LEU A 8 2.63 8.46 9.00
C LEU A 8 2.53 8.82 7.53
N ASN A 9 1.90 9.97 7.20
CA ASN A 9 1.71 10.36 5.81
C ASN A 9 3.03 10.65 5.10
N THR A 10 3.98 11.32 5.76
CA THR A 10 5.30 11.61 5.20
C THR A 10 6.11 10.33 5.01
N LEU A 11 6.13 9.43 6.00
CA LEU A 11 6.80 8.14 5.86
C LEU A 11 6.18 7.31 4.74
N TYR A 12 4.85 7.25 4.67
CA TYR A 12 4.17 6.50 3.63
C TYR A 12 4.54 7.00 2.22
N MET A 13 4.51 8.32 1.99
CA MET A 13 4.94 8.90 0.71
C MET A 13 6.40 8.57 0.37
N SER A 14 7.29 8.60 1.37
CA SER A 14 8.69 8.23 1.16
C SER A 14 8.87 6.76 0.79
N MET A 15 8.14 5.85 1.45
CA MET A 15 8.20 4.41 1.18
C MET A 15 7.63 4.10 -0.21
N VAL A 16 6.48 4.66 -0.56
CA VAL A 16 5.87 4.49 -1.89
C VAL A 16 6.83 4.97 -2.99
N THR A 17 7.51 6.10 -2.79
CA THR A 17 8.49 6.61 -3.76
C THR A 17 9.66 5.65 -3.93
N LEU A 18 10.19 5.12 -2.82
CA LEU A 18 11.27 4.13 -2.86
C LEU A 18 10.84 2.83 -3.53
N THR A 19 9.62 2.38 -3.27
CA THR A 19 9.07 1.14 -3.85
C THR A 19 8.82 1.28 -5.33
N VAL A 20 8.25 2.41 -5.79
CA VAL A 20 8.10 2.69 -7.22
C VAL A 20 9.47 2.70 -7.90
N TRP A 21 10.45 3.38 -7.31
CA TRP A 21 11.82 3.42 -7.86
C TRP A 21 12.45 2.02 -7.90
N ALA A 22 12.33 1.24 -6.82
CA ALA A 22 12.90 -0.10 -6.72
C ALA A 22 12.27 -1.05 -7.76
N LEU A 23 10.94 -1.11 -7.85
CA LEU A 23 10.25 -1.96 -8.81
C LEU A 23 10.53 -1.54 -10.26
N TRP A 24 10.58 -0.23 -10.52
CA TRP A 24 10.95 0.29 -11.83
C TRP A 24 12.38 -0.09 -12.21
N SER A 25 13.32 -0.03 -11.26
CA SER A 25 14.72 -0.41 -11.49
C SER A 25 14.89 -1.89 -11.89
N VAL A 26 14.02 -2.76 -11.37
CA VAL A 26 13.97 -4.20 -11.70
C VAL A 26 13.16 -4.46 -12.98
N ARG A 27 12.62 -3.40 -13.61
CA ARG A 27 11.73 -3.47 -14.78
C ARG A 27 10.46 -4.28 -14.53
N GLU A 28 9.97 -4.27 -13.29
CA GLU A 28 8.70 -4.91 -12.96
C GLU A 28 7.55 -4.11 -13.59
N ASN A 29 6.72 -4.78 -14.40
CA ASN A 29 5.60 -4.16 -15.11
C ASN A 29 4.24 -4.60 -14.57
N ARG A 30 4.24 -5.52 -13.60
CA ARG A 30 3.04 -6.11 -13.01
C ARG A 30 2.39 -5.17 -11.99
N LEU A 31 1.29 -4.54 -12.37
CA LEU A 31 0.54 -3.62 -11.51
C LEU A 31 0.07 -4.24 -10.19
N ASP A 32 -0.24 -5.54 -10.18
CA ASP A 32 -0.65 -6.27 -8.98
C ASP A 32 0.44 -6.27 -7.89
N VAL A 33 1.71 -6.28 -8.27
CA VAL A 33 2.84 -6.20 -7.32
C VAL A 33 2.93 -4.82 -6.68
N TYR A 34 2.84 -3.75 -7.47
CA TYR A 34 2.89 -2.37 -6.97
C TYR A 34 1.77 -2.11 -5.96
N ILE A 35 0.54 -2.48 -6.32
CA ILE A 35 -0.63 -2.27 -5.46
C ILE A 35 -0.51 -3.06 -4.17
N SER A 36 -0.05 -4.31 -4.25
CA SER A 36 0.20 -5.14 -3.06
C SER A 36 1.21 -4.51 -2.11
N MET A 37 2.30 -3.96 -2.64
CA MET A 37 3.33 -3.30 -1.83
C MET A 37 2.81 -2.02 -1.16
N PHE A 38 2.06 -1.19 -1.87
CA PHE A 38 1.49 0.04 -1.29
C PHE A 38 0.53 -0.25 -0.12
N VAL A 39 -0.30 -1.29 -0.27
CA VAL A 39 -1.22 -1.72 0.79
C VAL A 39 -0.43 -2.25 1.99
N LEU A 40 0.57 -3.08 1.74
CA LEU A 40 1.43 -3.64 2.79
C LEU A 40 2.15 -2.52 3.56
N GLU A 41 2.79 -1.59 2.86
CA GLU A 41 3.51 -0.46 3.46
C GLU A 41 2.59 0.38 4.35
N TYR A 42 1.39 0.71 3.87
CA TYR A 42 0.44 1.48 4.65
C TYR A 42 0.01 0.76 5.92
N LEU A 43 -0.33 -0.53 5.81
CA LEU A 43 -0.76 -1.34 6.97
C LEU A 43 0.37 -1.52 7.99
N VAL A 44 1.60 -1.78 7.53
CA VAL A 44 2.78 -1.90 8.39
C VAL A 44 3.05 -0.59 9.12
N LEU A 45 3.07 0.55 8.41
CA LEU A 45 3.27 1.86 9.03
C LEU A 45 2.18 2.19 10.05
N LYS A 46 0.92 1.85 9.74
CA LYS A 46 -0.21 2.01 10.66
C LYS A 46 -0.02 1.20 11.94
N ILE A 47 0.48 -0.04 11.85
CA ILE A 47 0.74 -0.91 13.01
C ILE A 47 1.92 -0.41 13.85
N ILE A 48 2.96 0.13 13.21
CA ILE A 48 4.16 0.65 13.89
C ILE A 48 3.87 1.97 14.60
N ILE A 49 3.32 2.95 13.88
CA ILE A 49 3.11 4.31 14.39
C ILE A 49 1.91 4.37 15.35
N ARG A 50 0.92 3.48 15.13
CA ARG A 50 -0.35 3.43 15.87
C ARG A 50 -0.94 4.82 16.09
N PRO A 51 -1.29 5.56 15.03
CA PRO A 51 -2.00 6.81 15.19
C PRO A 51 -3.35 6.51 15.88
N ARG A 52 -3.67 7.26 16.94
CA ARG A 52 -4.99 7.18 17.59
C ARG A 52 -6.00 7.90 16.72
N ARG A 53 -6.44 7.27 15.62
CA ARG A 53 -7.52 7.80 14.79
C ARG A 53 -8.86 7.40 15.41
N LEU A 54 -9.67 8.40 15.76
CA LEU A 54 -11.05 8.23 16.25
C LEU A 54 -12.04 7.90 15.11
N PHE A 55 -11.66 8.18 13.86
CA PHE A 55 -12.51 8.02 12.68
C PHE A 55 -12.08 6.84 11.79
N ILE A 56 -13.01 6.41 10.95
CA ILE A 56 -12.82 5.38 9.93
C ILE A 56 -11.64 5.76 9.02
N ASP A 57 -10.68 4.84 8.89
CA ASP A 57 -9.49 5.03 8.08
C ASP A 57 -9.80 4.76 6.59
N VAL A 58 -10.36 5.76 5.92
CA VAL A 58 -10.78 5.70 4.51
C VAL A 58 -9.64 5.25 3.60
N LEU A 59 -8.40 5.67 3.89
CA LEU A 59 -7.23 5.32 3.09
C LEU A 59 -6.89 3.83 3.22
N ALA A 60 -6.89 3.27 4.44
CA ALA A 60 -6.76 1.82 4.62
C ALA A 60 -7.82 1.04 3.85
N ILE A 61 -9.07 1.48 3.92
CA ILE A 61 -10.20 0.79 3.28
C ILE A 61 -10.06 0.86 1.76
N GLY A 62 -9.76 2.03 1.20
CA GLY A 62 -9.56 2.21 -0.25
C GLY A 62 -8.40 1.37 -0.78
N LEU A 63 -7.27 1.35 -0.07
CA LEU A 63 -6.13 0.50 -0.41
C LEU A 63 -6.54 -0.99 -0.35
N PHE A 64 -7.18 -1.42 0.73
CA PHE A 64 -7.58 -2.81 0.91
C PHE A 64 -8.57 -3.30 -0.16
N ILE A 65 -9.56 -2.47 -0.54
CA ILE A 65 -10.50 -2.79 -1.63
C ILE A 65 -9.74 -2.92 -2.96
N THR A 66 -8.84 -1.97 -3.24
CA THR A 66 -8.03 -1.99 -4.47
C THR A 66 -7.18 -3.26 -4.53
N PHE A 67 -6.55 -3.63 -3.41
CA PHE A 67 -5.79 -4.86 -3.27
C PHE A 67 -6.65 -6.09 -3.58
N LEU A 68 -7.83 -6.21 -2.98
CA LEU A 68 -8.73 -7.34 -3.22
C LEU A 68 -9.12 -7.47 -4.69
N ILE A 69 -9.42 -6.37 -5.37
CA ILE A 69 -9.76 -6.37 -6.80
C ILE A 69 -8.60 -6.91 -7.63
N PHE A 70 -7.39 -6.37 -7.46
CA PHE A 70 -6.23 -6.77 -8.25
C PHE A 70 -5.77 -8.20 -7.97
N VAL A 71 -5.81 -8.63 -6.70
CA VAL A 71 -5.52 -10.01 -6.33
C VAL A 71 -6.53 -10.96 -6.94
N SER A 72 -7.82 -10.60 -6.95
CA SER A 72 -8.86 -11.44 -7.56
C SER A 72 -8.67 -11.59 -9.06
N ILE A 73 -8.35 -10.49 -9.77
CA ILE A 73 -8.02 -10.52 -11.19
C ILE A 73 -6.80 -11.43 -11.43
N ARG A 74 -5.76 -11.29 -10.60
CA ARG A 74 -4.55 -12.09 -10.75
C ARG A 74 -4.78 -13.57 -10.51
N ILE A 75 -5.58 -13.93 -9.50
CA ILE A 75 -5.97 -15.32 -9.22
C ILE A 75 -6.76 -15.89 -10.41
N TYR A 76 -7.70 -15.12 -10.96
CA TYR A 76 -8.48 -15.51 -12.13
C TYR A 76 -7.59 -15.76 -13.36
N GLU A 77 -6.63 -14.87 -13.64
CA GLU A 77 -5.65 -15.06 -14.72
C GLU A 77 -4.85 -16.36 -14.56
N VAL A 78 -4.40 -16.66 -13.34
CA VAL A 78 -3.61 -17.87 -13.05
C VAL A 78 -4.44 -19.16 -13.10
N LEU A 79 -5.74 -19.08 -12.81
CA LEU A 79 -6.63 -20.24 -12.89
C LEU A 79 -7.02 -20.61 -14.33
N ILE A 80 -7.11 -19.62 -15.21
CA ILE A 80 -7.55 -19.82 -16.60
C ILE A 80 -6.40 -20.09 -17.56
N ARG A 81 -5.21 -19.55 -17.29
CA ARG A 81 -4.03 -19.72 -18.12
C ARG A 81 -3.13 -20.83 -17.59
#